data_AF-A0A933X7A4-F1
#
_entry.id   AF-A0A933X7A4-F1
#
_cell.length_a   1.000
_cell.length_b   1.000
_cell.length_c   1.000
_cell.angle_alpha   90.00
_cell.angle_beta   90.00
_cell.angle_gamma   90.00
#
_symmetry.space_group_name_H-M   'P 1'
#
loop_
_entity.id
_entity.type
_entity.pdbx_description
1 polymer ?
#
loop_
_entity_poly.entity_id
_entity_poly.type
_entity_poly.pdbx_seq_one_letter_code
_entity_poly.pdbx_strand_id
1 'polypeptide(L)'
;MTAFQVGALLKEDQLGRVERVDRMEPGGLVPIAVRRVACGGRLPGSRAVARLLARRERRALERLAGLAHVPRLVRDDALVFLPSLDGRTPRAEDVLVRSWLEGAPLHLATALPRDFFERLDELVLAVHARGVCHNDLHKEQNVLVLVDGRPALVDFQLASVHAEGSRAVRVRALEDLRHVEKHRRRYTRWGRGPDGAHEPTRGAGAELSRSLLARAWRKSGKPVYNAVTRGLLRTRDGEARRPSSGPWPAWSDPVGPDAPAAIRGCPGGTPSACAGGDRGGARRGARGPSGP
;
A
#
# COMPACT_ATOMS: atom_id res chain seq x y z
N MET A 1 -16.24 26.07 -9.73
CA MET A 1 -15.42 25.86 -8.51
C MET A 1 -15.67 24.43 -8.06
N THR A 2 -14.63 23.60 -7.98
CA THR A 2 -14.78 22.22 -7.48
C THR A 2 -14.99 22.27 -5.97
N ALA A 3 -16.19 21.91 -5.51
CA ALA A 3 -16.50 21.90 -4.09
C ALA A 3 -15.97 20.61 -3.44
N PHE A 4 -15.12 20.75 -2.42
CA PHE A 4 -14.65 19.66 -1.58
C PHE A 4 -15.33 19.74 -0.22
N GLN A 5 -15.53 18.59 0.43
CA GLN A 5 -15.98 18.56 1.82
C GLN A 5 -15.40 17.34 2.56
N VAL A 6 -15.35 17.44 3.89
CA VAL A 6 -15.04 16.26 4.71
C VAL A 6 -16.28 15.38 4.73
N GLY A 7 -16.18 14.19 4.14
CA GLY A 7 -17.30 13.26 4.03
C GLY A 7 -17.46 12.35 5.23
N ALA A 8 -16.36 11.99 5.91
CA ALA A 8 -16.40 11.11 7.08
C ALA A 8 -15.17 11.25 7.98
N LEU A 9 -15.36 11.02 9.29
CA LEU A 9 -14.27 10.79 10.25
C LEU A 9 -13.93 9.30 10.24
N LEU A 10 -12.74 8.94 9.76
CA LEU A 10 -12.28 7.56 9.70
C LEU A 10 -11.67 7.11 11.04
N LYS A 11 -10.99 8.03 11.74
CA LYS A 11 -10.34 7.74 13.02
C LYS A 11 -10.11 9.02 13.80
N GLU A 12 -10.28 8.98 15.11
CA GLU A 12 -9.85 10.03 16.04
C GLU A 12 -9.21 9.40 17.29
N ASP A 13 -8.02 9.86 17.64
CA ASP A 13 -7.26 9.39 18.80
C ASP A 13 -6.37 10.51 19.39
N GLN A 14 -5.46 10.16 20.31
CA GLN A 14 -4.56 11.13 20.94
C GLN A 14 -3.55 11.76 19.97
N LEU A 15 -3.37 11.24 18.76
CA LEU A 15 -2.49 11.81 17.74
C LEU A 15 -3.26 12.77 16.81
N GLY A 16 -4.58 12.83 16.91
CA GLY A 16 -5.44 13.70 16.11
C GLY A 16 -6.47 12.89 15.35
N ARG A 17 -6.73 13.27 14.10
CA ARG A 17 -7.82 12.68 13.31
C ARG A 17 -7.42 12.34 11.88
N VAL A 18 -8.16 11.39 11.32
CA VAL A 18 -8.07 10.96 9.92
C VAL A 18 -9.46 11.10 9.31
N GLU A 19 -9.54 11.87 8.26
CA GLU A 19 -10.77 12.29 7.60
C GLU A 19 -10.77 11.83 6.15
N ARG A 20 -11.93 11.39 5.66
CA ARG A 20 -12.15 11.19 4.23
C ARG A 20 -12.63 12.50 3.62
N VAL A 21 -12.01 12.90 2.52
CA VAL A 21 -12.40 14.09 1.76
C VAL A 21 -13.06 13.64 0.47
N ASP A 22 -14.25 14.17 0.25
CA ASP A 22 -15.09 13.87 -0.89
C ASP A 22 -15.17 15.10 -1.80
N ARG A 23 -15.24 14.84 -3.11
CA ARG A 23 -15.49 15.86 -4.12
C ARG A 23 -16.96 15.81 -4.51
N MET A 24 -17.58 16.97 -4.62
CA MET A 24 -18.91 17.09 -5.20
C MET A 24 -18.85 16.91 -6.71
N GLU A 25 -19.56 15.91 -7.22
CA GLU A 25 -19.78 15.67 -8.64
C GLU A 25 -21.29 15.62 -8.94
N PRO A 26 -21.75 15.76 -10.20
CA PRO A 26 -23.18 15.74 -10.53
C PRO A 26 -23.91 14.47 -10.08
N GLY A 27 -23.20 13.34 -9.96
CA GLY A 27 -23.73 12.06 -9.49
C GLY A 27 -23.63 11.83 -7.97
N GLY A 28 -23.15 12.83 -7.21
CA GLY A 28 -23.01 12.75 -5.76
C GLY A 28 -21.58 12.94 -5.26
N LEU A 29 -21.33 12.51 -4.03
CA LEU A 29 -20.04 12.67 -3.37
C LEU A 29 -19.12 11.50 -3.70
N VAL A 30 -17.97 11.83 -4.27
CA VAL A 30 -16.95 10.85 -4.64
C VAL A 30 -15.74 11.00 -3.71
N PRO A 31 -15.33 9.95 -2.97
CA PRO A 31 -14.11 9.97 -2.18
C PRO A 31 -12.87 10.22 -3.04
N ILE A 32 -12.06 11.22 -2.70
CA ILE A 32 -10.86 11.57 -3.48
C ILE A 32 -9.57 11.53 -2.67
N ALA A 33 -9.64 11.77 -1.36
CA ALA A 33 -8.47 11.87 -0.52
C ALA A 33 -8.73 11.42 0.92
N VAL A 34 -7.65 11.05 1.58
CA VAL A 34 -7.58 10.92 3.04
C VAL A 34 -6.73 12.05 3.57
N ARG A 35 -7.27 12.79 4.53
CA ARG A 35 -6.59 13.86 5.23
C ARG A 35 -6.31 13.48 6.67
N ARG A 36 -5.02 13.46 7.04
CA ARG A 36 -4.60 13.35 8.43
C ARG A 36 -4.38 14.75 8.99
N VAL A 37 -5.03 15.03 10.12
CA VAL A 37 -4.82 16.27 10.91
C VAL A 37 -4.11 15.88 12.21
N ALA A 38 -2.80 16.12 12.25
CA ALA A 38 -1.89 15.80 13.35
C ALA A 38 -1.95 16.84 14.50
N CYS A 39 -3.16 17.15 14.98
CA CYS A 39 -3.37 18.16 16.02
C CYS A 39 -3.04 17.69 17.43
N GLY A 40 -2.80 16.39 17.64
CA GLY A 40 -2.67 15.79 18.97
C GLY A 40 -4.01 15.76 19.72
N GLY A 41 -3.95 15.31 20.97
CA GLY A 41 -5.10 15.13 21.85
C GLY A 41 -4.88 15.74 23.23
N ARG A 42 -5.42 15.09 24.26
CA ARG A 42 -5.40 15.59 25.64
C ARG A 42 -4.05 15.37 26.32
N LEU A 43 -3.21 14.49 25.80
CA LEU A 43 -1.93 14.15 26.39
C LEU A 43 -0.84 15.16 26.00
N PRO A 44 -0.06 15.68 26.96
CA PRO A 44 1.06 16.58 26.68
C PRO A 44 2.06 15.97 25.69
N GLY A 45 2.52 16.78 24.72
CA GLY A 45 3.48 16.33 23.70
C GLY A 45 2.90 15.48 22.56
N SER A 46 1.64 15.04 22.65
CA SER A 46 1.00 14.20 21.63
C SER A 46 0.99 14.84 20.24
N ARG A 47 0.80 16.15 20.15
CA ARG A 47 0.89 16.91 18.88
C ARG A 47 2.27 16.85 18.24
N ALA A 48 3.34 16.91 19.03
CA ALA A 48 4.70 16.83 18.52
C ALA A 48 4.98 15.43 17.95
N VAL A 49 4.52 14.38 18.65
CA VAL A 49 4.58 12.99 18.16
C VAL A 49 3.75 12.82 16.89
N ALA A 50 2.53 13.35 16.85
CA ALA A 50 1.67 13.30 15.67
C ALA A 50 2.32 13.97 14.45
N ARG A 51 2.90 15.16 14.63
CA ARG A 51 3.67 15.87 13.59
C ARG A 51 4.86 15.05 13.12
N LEU A 52 5.59 14.40 14.03
CA LEU A 52 6.71 13.54 13.66
C LEU A 52 6.24 12.36 12.80
N LEU A 53 5.15 11.69 13.18
CA LEU A 53 4.57 10.58 12.43
C LEU A 53 4.07 11.03 11.05
N ALA A 54 3.39 12.18 10.97
CA ALA A 54 2.96 12.75 9.69
C ALA A 54 4.16 13.12 8.78
N ARG A 55 5.27 13.61 9.35
CA ARG A 55 6.52 13.86 8.59
C ARG A 55 7.14 12.56 8.07
N ARG A 56 7.13 11.48 8.86
CA ARG A 56 7.61 10.16 8.42
C ARG A 56 6.76 9.62 7.28
N GLU A 57 5.44 9.70 7.42
CA GLU A 57 4.49 9.30 6.38
C GLU A 57 4.74 10.11 5.10
N ARG A 58 4.83 11.45 5.19
CA ARG A 58 5.15 12.31 4.04
C ARG A 58 6.44 11.87 3.33
N ARG A 59 7.52 11.68 4.08
CA ARG A 59 8.83 11.27 3.53
C ARG A 59 8.76 9.90 2.85
N ALA A 60 8.01 8.96 3.41
CA ALA A 60 7.79 7.66 2.80
C ALA A 60 7.00 7.79 1.49
N LEU A 61 5.88 8.51 1.49
CA LEU A 61 5.06 8.72 0.29
C LEU A 61 5.80 9.50 -0.81
N GLU A 62 6.68 10.43 -0.45
CA GLU A 62 7.56 11.12 -1.40
C GLU A 62 8.53 10.15 -2.08
N ARG A 63 9.11 9.19 -1.35
CA ARG A 63 9.96 8.13 -1.93
C ARG A 63 9.17 7.12 -2.76
N LEU A 64 7.90 6.91 -2.43
CA LEU A 64 7.01 6.00 -3.14
C LEU A 64 6.27 6.66 -4.31
N ALA A 65 6.60 7.92 -4.65
CA ALA A 65 5.99 8.60 -5.78
C ALA A 65 6.10 7.75 -7.07
N GLY A 66 4.97 7.58 -7.75
CA GLY A 66 4.87 6.78 -8.98
C GLY A 66 4.72 5.27 -8.77
N LEU A 67 4.81 4.75 -7.54
CA LEU A 67 4.44 3.36 -7.26
C LEU A 67 2.91 3.22 -7.22
N ALA A 68 2.36 2.25 -7.96
CA ALA A 68 0.95 1.90 -7.89
C ALA A 68 0.58 1.26 -6.54
N HIS A 69 -0.71 1.22 -6.22
CA HIS A 69 -1.25 0.53 -5.04
C HIS A 69 -0.72 1.00 -3.67
N VAL A 70 -0.17 2.22 -3.63
CA VAL A 70 0.12 2.97 -2.41
C VAL A 70 -0.48 4.38 -2.52
N PRO A 71 -0.84 5.03 -1.41
CA PRO A 71 -1.34 6.40 -1.44
C PRO A 71 -0.31 7.35 -2.05
N ARG A 72 -0.76 8.27 -2.89
CA ARG A 72 0.07 9.36 -3.40
C ARG A 72 -0.08 10.57 -2.49
N LEU A 73 1.01 11.27 -2.23
CA LEU A 73 0.94 12.57 -1.56
C LEU A 73 0.16 13.55 -2.45
N VAL A 74 -0.83 14.23 -1.88
CA VAL A 74 -1.62 15.26 -2.57
C VAL A 74 -1.21 16.63 -2.02
N ARG A 75 -0.85 17.55 -2.92
CA ARG A 75 -0.49 18.93 -2.61
C ARG A 75 -1.55 19.84 -3.21
N ASP A 76 -2.59 20.11 -2.43
CA ASP A 76 -3.71 20.96 -2.79
C ASP A 76 -4.14 21.75 -1.56
N ASP A 77 -3.95 23.06 -1.61
CA ASP A 77 -4.24 23.97 -0.49
C ASP A 77 -5.73 23.96 -0.14
N ALA A 78 -6.63 23.76 -1.12
CA ALA A 78 -8.05 23.68 -0.86
C ALA A 78 -8.38 22.48 0.06
N LEU A 79 -7.65 21.37 -0.08
CA LEU A 79 -7.82 20.20 0.79
C LEU A 79 -7.13 20.39 2.15
N VAL A 80 -6.01 21.11 2.18
CA VAL A 80 -5.27 21.40 3.42
C VAL A 80 -6.09 22.28 4.35
N PHE A 81 -6.68 23.35 3.83
CA PHE A 81 -7.42 24.35 4.62
C PHE A 81 -8.92 24.07 4.75
N LEU A 82 -9.41 22.96 4.20
CA LEU A 82 -10.82 22.58 4.31
C LEU A 82 -11.24 22.48 5.80
N PRO A 83 -12.35 23.06 6.24
CA PRO A 83 -12.83 22.90 7.61
C PRO A 83 -13.02 21.41 7.94
N SER A 84 -12.62 21.00 9.14
CA SER A 84 -12.93 19.67 9.66
C SER A 84 -14.43 19.54 10.02
N LEU A 85 -14.88 18.32 10.33
CA LEU A 85 -16.29 18.09 10.72
C LEU A 85 -16.73 18.87 11.97
N ASP A 86 -15.78 19.26 12.82
CA ASP A 86 -16.00 20.14 13.97
C ASP A 86 -16.07 21.63 13.61
N GLY A 87 -16.04 21.97 12.32
CA GLY A 87 -16.05 23.33 11.77
C GLY A 87 -14.71 24.06 11.87
N ARG A 88 -13.65 23.43 12.43
CA ARG A 88 -12.36 24.11 12.64
C ARG A 88 -11.44 23.90 11.45
N THR A 89 -10.82 24.97 10.98
CA THR A 89 -9.75 24.89 9.99
C THR A 89 -8.44 24.44 10.66
N PRO A 90 -7.83 23.34 10.21
CA PRO A 90 -6.55 22.88 10.76
C PRO A 90 -5.40 23.80 10.34
N ARG A 91 -4.29 23.75 11.08
CA ARG A 91 -3.06 24.43 10.65
C ARG A 91 -2.37 23.62 9.56
N ALA A 92 -1.90 24.29 8.51
CA ALA A 92 -1.30 23.62 7.36
C ALA A 92 -0.16 22.65 7.74
N GLU A 93 0.68 23.00 8.72
CA GLU A 93 1.79 22.15 9.13
C GLU A 93 1.37 20.86 9.86
N ASP A 94 0.13 20.79 10.34
CA ASP A 94 -0.46 19.59 10.95
C ASP A 94 -1.11 18.67 9.92
N VAL A 95 -1.25 19.11 8.67
CA VAL A 95 -2.04 18.39 7.67
C VAL A 95 -1.16 17.59 6.73
N LEU A 96 -1.55 16.34 6.52
CA LEU A 96 -1.05 15.48 5.45
C LEU A 96 -2.23 14.97 4.63
N VAL A 97 -2.24 15.27 3.33
CA VAL A 97 -3.26 14.78 2.41
C VAL A 97 -2.66 13.72 1.49
N ARG A 98 -3.35 12.59 1.35
CA ARG A 98 -2.98 11.50 0.45
C ARG A 98 -4.18 11.05 -0.38
N SER A 99 -3.93 10.43 -1.53
CA SER A 99 -5.00 9.93 -2.39
C SER A 99 -5.85 8.88 -1.69
N TRP A 100 -7.15 8.88 -1.98
CA TRP A 100 -8.04 7.78 -1.62
C TRP A 100 -7.70 6.54 -2.44
N LEU A 101 -7.79 5.37 -1.82
CA LEU A 101 -7.68 4.06 -2.47
C LEU A 101 -8.98 3.31 -2.20
N GLU A 102 -9.74 3.03 -3.25
CA GLU A 102 -11.03 2.35 -3.13
C GLU A 102 -10.80 0.85 -2.89
N GLY A 103 -11.22 0.37 -1.73
CA GLY A 103 -11.01 -1.01 -1.33
C GLY A 103 -11.40 -1.28 0.11
N ALA A 104 -11.40 -2.56 0.48
CA ALA A 104 -11.72 -3.01 1.82
C ALA A 104 -10.44 -3.43 2.58
N PRO A 105 -10.32 -3.11 3.88
CA PRO A 105 -9.28 -3.71 4.72
C PRO A 105 -9.30 -5.24 4.66
N LEU A 106 -8.14 -5.89 4.67
CA LEU A 106 -8.00 -7.35 4.51
C LEU A 106 -8.87 -8.16 5.51
N HIS A 107 -9.01 -7.65 6.73
CA HIS A 107 -9.85 -8.30 7.76
C HIS A 107 -11.36 -8.24 7.48
N LEU A 108 -11.81 -7.34 6.61
CA LEU A 108 -13.21 -7.19 6.17
C LEU A 108 -13.46 -7.78 4.78
N ALA A 109 -12.41 -8.12 4.02
CA ALA A 109 -12.54 -8.67 2.68
C ALA A 109 -13.44 -9.92 2.64
N THR A 110 -14.41 -9.95 1.73
CA THR A 110 -15.32 -11.09 1.54
C THR A 110 -14.85 -12.02 0.44
N ALA A 111 -13.98 -11.55 -0.45
CA ALA A 111 -13.33 -12.34 -1.49
C ALA A 111 -11.85 -11.95 -1.61
N LEU A 112 -11.01 -12.91 -2.03
CA LEU A 112 -9.60 -12.73 -2.33
C LEU A 112 -9.23 -13.50 -3.62
N PRO A 113 -8.51 -12.88 -4.56
CA PRO A 113 -7.90 -13.61 -5.66
C PRO A 113 -6.88 -14.63 -5.17
N ARG A 114 -6.76 -15.75 -5.89
CA ARG A 114 -5.78 -16.82 -5.61
C ARG A 114 -4.33 -16.33 -5.58
N ASP A 115 -4.01 -15.28 -6.32
CA ASP A 115 -2.67 -14.68 -6.41
C ASP A 115 -2.48 -13.46 -5.48
N PHE A 116 -3.40 -13.21 -4.54
CA PHE A 116 -3.39 -12.00 -3.70
C PHE A 116 -2.12 -11.86 -2.87
N PHE A 117 -1.65 -12.94 -2.25
CA PHE A 117 -0.49 -12.86 -1.34
C PHE A 117 0.85 -12.82 -2.09
N GLU A 118 0.92 -13.38 -3.29
CA GLU A 118 2.02 -13.23 -4.24
C GLU A 118 2.15 -11.76 -4.64
N ARG A 119 1.04 -11.12 -5.03
CA ARG A 119 1.00 -9.69 -5.36
C ARG A 119 1.34 -8.80 -4.17
N LEU A 120 0.95 -9.21 -2.96
CA LEU A 120 1.28 -8.46 -1.76
C LEU A 120 2.78 -8.53 -1.45
N ASP A 121 3.42 -9.69 -1.67
CA ASP A 121 4.88 -9.81 -1.60
C ASP A 121 5.55 -8.89 -2.64
N GLU A 122 5.10 -8.92 -3.89
CA GLU A 122 5.62 -8.08 -4.97
C GLU A 122 5.53 -6.58 -4.61
N LEU A 123 4.37 -6.13 -4.12
CA LEU A 123 4.16 -4.75 -3.68
C LEU A 123 5.09 -4.37 -2.52
N VAL A 124 5.23 -5.24 -1.52
CA VAL A 124 6.11 -5.00 -0.38
C VAL A 124 7.59 -4.93 -0.80
N LEU A 125 8.02 -5.82 -1.70
CA LEU A 125 9.35 -5.79 -2.29
C LEU A 125 9.59 -4.51 -3.11
N ALA A 126 8.59 -4.05 -3.88
CA ALA A 126 8.66 -2.80 -4.64
C ALA A 126 8.74 -1.54 -3.75
N VAL A 127 8.11 -1.59 -2.57
CA VAL A 127 8.26 -0.57 -1.51
C VAL A 127 9.67 -0.60 -0.93
N HIS A 128 10.19 -1.80 -0.62
CA HIS A 128 11.54 -1.98 -0.07
C HIS A 128 12.64 -1.57 -1.06
N ALA A 129 12.45 -1.81 -2.35
CA ALA A 129 13.36 -1.42 -3.42
C ALA A 129 13.59 0.11 -3.45
N ARG A 130 12.60 0.92 -3.04
CA ARG A 130 12.69 2.39 -2.91
C ARG A 130 13.26 2.86 -1.55
N GLY A 131 13.84 1.93 -0.79
CA GLY A 131 14.43 2.21 0.52
C GLY A 131 13.42 2.50 1.63
N VAL A 132 12.14 2.19 1.43
CA VAL A 132 11.07 2.39 2.43
C VAL A 132 10.76 1.05 3.10
N CYS A 133 10.67 1.01 4.43
CA CYS A 133 10.12 -0.14 5.17
C CYS A 133 8.87 0.32 5.92
N HIS A 134 7.78 -0.45 5.86
CA HIS A 134 6.49 -0.06 6.42
C HIS A 134 6.46 -0.18 7.95
N ASN A 135 7.12 -1.20 8.51
CA ASN A 135 7.26 -1.48 9.95
C ASN A 135 5.94 -1.77 10.70
N ASP A 136 4.78 -1.78 10.02
CA ASP A 136 3.46 -1.95 10.65
C ASP A 136 2.56 -2.93 9.90
N LEU A 137 3.12 -3.78 9.03
CA LEU A 137 2.35 -4.76 8.26
C LEU A 137 1.76 -5.89 9.10
N HIS A 138 2.01 -5.93 10.41
CA HIS A 138 1.39 -6.92 11.30
C HIS A 138 -0.12 -6.73 11.46
N LYS A 139 -0.64 -5.55 11.10
CA LYS A 139 -2.07 -5.21 11.18
C LYS A 139 -2.77 -5.44 9.85
N GLU A 140 -3.84 -6.24 9.86
CA GLU A 140 -4.63 -6.51 8.66
C GLU A 140 -5.29 -5.26 8.08
N GLN A 141 -5.54 -4.23 8.90
CA GLN A 141 -6.12 -2.96 8.46
C GLN A 141 -5.20 -2.12 7.55
N ASN A 142 -3.88 -2.37 7.60
CA ASN A 142 -2.90 -1.66 6.78
C ASN A 142 -2.76 -2.26 5.38
N VAL A 143 -3.42 -3.40 5.13
CA VAL A 143 -3.49 -4.06 3.82
C VAL A 143 -4.93 -3.91 3.32
N LEU A 144 -5.11 -3.26 2.17
CA LEU A 144 -6.39 -3.18 1.48
C LEU A 144 -6.46 -4.22 0.36
N VAL A 145 -7.68 -4.68 0.09
CA VAL A 145 -8.08 -5.37 -1.14
C VAL A 145 -8.82 -4.34 -1.97
N LEU A 146 -8.20 -3.91 -3.08
CA LEU A 146 -8.81 -2.96 -4.00
C LEU A 146 -10.00 -3.58 -4.71
N VAL A 147 -10.84 -2.74 -5.34
CA VAL A 147 -12.03 -3.18 -6.09
C VAL A 147 -11.72 -4.16 -7.23
N ASP A 148 -10.51 -4.09 -7.79
CA ASP A 148 -10.01 -5.02 -8.82
C ASP A 148 -9.37 -6.30 -8.24
N GLY A 149 -9.41 -6.46 -6.91
CA GLY A 149 -8.83 -7.58 -6.19
C GLY A 149 -7.35 -7.42 -5.84
N ARG A 150 -6.66 -6.38 -6.33
CA ARG A 150 -5.23 -6.19 -6.07
C ARG A 150 -4.95 -5.73 -4.63
N PRO A 151 -3.82 -6.11 -4.03
CA PRO A 151 -3.43 -5.59 -2.73
C PRO A 151 -3.00 -4.12 -2.81
N ALA A 152 -3.29 -3.35 -1.77
CA ALA A 152 -2.70 -2.03 -1.56
C ALA A 152 -2.23 -1.86 -0.11
N LEU A 153 -1.22 -1.03 0.10
CA LEU A 153 -0.69 -0.73 1.43
C LEU A 153 -1.08 0.69 1.86
N VAL A 154 -1.51 0.84 3.10
CA VAL A 154 -1.91 2.14 3.67
C VAL A 154 -1.31 2.35 5.05
N ASP A 155 -1.31 3.61 5.50
CA ASP A 155 -0.83 4.02 6.83
C ASP A 155 0.69 3.86 7.01
N PHE A 156 1.46 4.71 6.32
CA PHE A 156 2.92 4.75 6.39
C PHE A 156 3.45 5.57 7.60
N GLN A 157 2.64 5.79 8.64
CA GLN A 157 3.04 6.62 9.79
C GLN A 157 4.26 6.08 10.55
N LEU A 158 4.41 4.75 10.65
CA LEU A 158 5.56 4.09 11.26
C LEU A 158 6.68 3.77 10.25
N ALA A 159 6.47 4.08 8.97
CA ALA A 159 7.44 3.77 7.93
C ALA A 159 8.79 4.44 8.20
N SER A 160 9.85 3.81 7.74
CA SER A 160 11.21 4.33 7.82
C SER A 160 11.84 4.37 6.43
N VAL A 161 12.55 5.45 6.14
CA VAL A 161 13.22 5.67 4.86
C VAL A 161 14.73 5.59 5.08
N HIS A 162 15.41 4.80 4.25
CA HIS A 162 16.83 4.55 4.28
C HIS A 162 17.44 4.69 2.88
N ALA A 163 18.76 4.54 2.77
CA ALA A 163 19.40 4.37 1.47
C ALA A 163 19.00 3.02 0.85
N GLU A 164 18.77 3.01 -0.46
CA GLU A 164 18.44 1.82 -1.23
C GLU A 164 19.54 0.77 -1.10
N GLY A 165 19.15 -0.51 -1.01
CA GLY A 165 20.09 -1.63 -0.81
C GLY A 165 20.78 -1.67 0.56
N SER A 166 20.60 -0.68 1.45
CA SER A 166 21.31 -0.63 2.72
C SER A 166 20.95 -1.79 3.66
N ARG A 167 21.88 -2.14 4.56
CA ARG A 167 21.65 -3.16 5.61
C ARG A 167 20.43 -2.84 6.47
N ALA A 168 20.14 -1.55 6.69
CA ALA A 168 18.98 -1.11 7.46
C ALA A 168 17.65 -1.48 6.79
N VAL A 169 17.56 -1.33 5.46
CA VAL A 169 16.41 -1.79 4.66
C VAL A 169 16.31 -3.30 4.76
N ARG A 170 17.41 -4.03 4.48
CA ARG A 170 17.41 -5.49 4.50
C ARG A 170 16.87 -6.04 5.81
N VAL A 171 17.34 -5.57 6.97
CA VAL A 171 16.88 -6.09 8.27
C VAL A 171 15.40 -5.84 8.52
N ARG A 172 14.89 -4.65 8.19
CA ARG A 172 13.48 -4.26 8.42
C ARG A 172 12.53 -4.89 7.40
N ALA A 173 12.97 -4.98 6.15
CA ALA A 173 12.26 -5.66 5.07
C ALA A 173 11.90 -7.10 5.45
N LEU A 174 12.83 -7.82 6.08
CA LEU A 174 12.59 -9.18 6.57
C LEU A 174 11.45 -9.24 7.60
N GLU A 175 11.26 -8.20 8.41
CA GLU A 175 10.18 -8.16 9.39
C GLU A 175 8.82 -7.88 8.73
N ASP A 176 8.77 -6.96 7.76
CA ASP A 176 7.59 -6.71 6.94
C ASP A 176 7.14 -7.98 6.19
N LEU A 177 8.05 -8.65 5.48
CA LEU A 177 7.77 -9.87 4.72
C LEU A 177 7.30 -11.03 5.62
N ARG A 178 7.83 -11.14 6.83
CA ARG A 178 7.31 -12.12 7.81
C ARG A 178 5.89 -11.84 8.24
N HIS A 179 5.50 -10.57 8.34
CA HIS A 179 4.13 -10.22 8.68
C HIS A 179 3.17 -10.54 7.53
N VAL A 180 3.59 -10.32 6.27
CA VAL A 180 2.85 -10.77 5.08
C VAL A 180 2.66 -12.29 5.10
N GLU A 181 3.73 -13.06 5.34
CA GLU A 181 3.66 -14.52 5.43
C GLU A 181 2.75 -14.99 6.59
N LYS A 182 2.77 -14.28 7.73
CA LYS A 182 1.86 -14.56 8.84
C LYS A 182 0.40 -14.33 8.46
N HIS A 183 0.11 -13.31 7.66
CA HIS A 183 -1.23 -13.11 7.09
C HIS A 183 -1.57 -14.24 6.14
N ARG A 184 -0.73 -14.54 5.14
CA ARG A 184 -0.95 -15.65 4.18
C ARG A 184 -1.34 -16.93 4.89
N ARG A 185 -0.51 -17.41 5.82
CA ARG A 185 -0.79 -18.62 6.62
C ARG A 185 -2.10 -18.56 7.38
N ARG A 186 -2.50 -17.40 7.84
CA ARG A 186 -3.77 -17.25 8.56
C ARG A 186 -4.96 -17.49 7.64
N TYR A 187 -4.88 -16.99 6.40
CA TYR A 187 -5.92 -17.09 5.40
C TYR A 187 -5.90 -18.43 4.65
N THR A 188 -4.77 -19.14 4.60
CA THR A 188 -4.65 -20.38 3.81
C THR A 188 -4.50 -21.67 4.64
N ARG A 189 -4.38 -21.59 5.97
CA ARG A 189 -4.28 -22.79 6.84
C ARG A 189 -5.60 -23.51 7.04
N TRP A 190 -5.55 -24.79 7.41
CA TRP A 190 -6.73 -25.56 7.87
C TRP A 190 -7.88 -25.57 6.86
N GLY A 191 -7.55 -25.77 5.58
CA GLY A 191 -8.52 -25.84 4.49
C GLY A 191 -9.20 -24.51 4.15
N ARG A 192 -8.60 -23.39 4.58
CA ARG A 192 -9.10 -22.05 4.27
C ARG A 192 -8.55 -21.49 2.96
N GLY A 193 -7.56 -22.14 2.37
CA GLY A 193 -6.95 -21.72 1.11
C GLY A 193 -7.84 -22.02 -0.10
N PRO A 194 -7.38 -21.64 -1.30
CA PRO A 194 -8.09 -21.92 -2.54
C PRO A 194 -8.42 -23.41 -2.68
N ASP A 195 -9.64 -23.73 -3.12
CA ASP A 195 -10.17 -25.11 -3.23
C ASP A 195 -10.08 -25.94 -1.95
N GLY A 196 -10.07 -25.30 -0.78
CA GLY A 196 -9.90 -25.99 0.49
C GLY A 196 -8.47 -26.49 0.73
N ALA A 197 -7.49 -26.02 -0.05
CA ALA A 197 -6.11 -26.39 0.12
C ALA A 197 -5.54 -25.82 1.42
N HIS A 198 -4.65 -26.59 2.04
CA HIS A 198 -3.67 -26.04 2.95
C HIS A 198 -2.45 -25.60 2.13
N GLU A 199 -2.25 -24.29 1.98
CA GLU A 199 -1.05 -23.83 1.27
C GLU A 199 0.18 -23.87 2.17
N PRO A 200 1.27 -24.53 1.73
CA PRO A 200 2.53 -24.50 2.45
C PRO A 200 3.15 -23.10 2.39
N THR A 201 4.01 -22.82 3.37
CA THR A 201 4.84 -21.61 3.41
C THR A 201 5.62 -21.44 2.11
N ARG A 202 5.33 -20.39 1.33
CA ARG A 202 6.02 -20.12 0.05
C ARG A 202 6.27 -18.64 -0.25
N GLY A 203 5.82 -17.71 0.62
CA GLY A 203 6.05 -16.29 0.40
C GLY A 203 7.50 -15.86 0.53
N ALA A 204 7.81 -14.64 0.14
CA ALA A 204 9.13 -14.04 0.35
C ALA A 204 9.55 -14.01 1.84
N GLY A 205 8.57 -14.12 2.75
CA GLY A 205 8.77 -14.29 4.19
C GLY A 205 9.02 -15.72 4.69
N ALA A 206 8.88 -16.74 3.83
CA ALA A 206 8.79 -18.16 4.19
C ALA A 206 10.05 -18.71 4.87
N GLU A 207 11.21 -18.40 4.33
CA GLU A 207 12.51 -18.94 4.76
C GLU A 207 13.18 -18.07 5.85
N LEU A 208 12.52 -16.97 6.24
CA LEU A 208 13.14 -15.97 7.10
C LEU A 208 13.09 -16.41 8.57
N SER A 209 14.14 -17.08 9.04
CA SER A 209 14.30 -17.46 10.46
C SER A 209 14.32 -16.24 11.40
N ARG A 210 13.50 -16.26 12.47
CA ARG A 210 13.30 -15.12 13.39
C ARG A 210 14.63 -14.45 13.76
N SER A 211 14.77 -13.16 13.43
CA SER A 211 15.96 -12.38 13.80
C SER A 211 16.12 -12.39 15.32
N LEU A 212 17.32 -12.67 15.81
CA LEU A 212 17.65 -12.63 17.24
C LEU A 212 17.35 -11.25 17.85
N LEU A 213 17.47 -10.18 17.06
CA LEU A 213 17.08 -8.82 17.44
C LEU A 213 15.56 -8.69 17.69
N ALA A 214 14.71 -9.39 16.94
CA ALA A 214 13.26 -9.40 17.17
C ALA A 214 12.87 -10.23 18.41
N ARG A 215 13.71 -11.20 18.82
CA ARG A 215 13.56 -11.89 20.12
C ARG A 215 14.00 -10.98 21.26
N ALA A 216 15.12 -10.28 21.11
CA ALA A 216 15.63 -9.32 22.08
C ALA A 216 14.66 -8.13 22.26
N TRP A 217 14.19 -7.50 21.18
CA TRP A 217 13.20 -6.42 21.23
C TRP A 217 11.91 -6.84 21.94
N ARG A 218 11.42 -8.07 21.73
CA ARG A 218 10.27 -8.59 22.50
C ARG A 218 10.52 -8.66 24.01
N LYS A 219 11.76 -8.94 24.41
CA LYS A 219 12.15 -9.09 25.81
C LYS A 219 12.38 -7.73 26.48
N SER A 220 12.99 -6.76 25.78
CA SER A 220 13.45 -5.50 26.37
C SER A 220 12.76 -4.24 25.84
N GLY A 221 12.46 -4.15 24.54
CA GLY A 221 11.86 -2.96 23.93
C GLY A 221 10.34 -2.95 23.89
N LYS A 222 9.70 -4.12 23.72
CA LYS A 222 8.25 -4.27 23.63
C LYS A 222 7.49 -3.81 24.89
N PRO A 223 7.98 -4.03 26.12
CA PRO A 223 7.33 -3.48 27.32
C PRO A 223 7.37 -1.96 27.37
N VAL A 224 8.51 -1.34 27.00
CA VAL A 224 8.68 0.12 26.94
C VAL A 224 7.85 0.72 25.81
N TYR A 225 7.87 0.11 24.62
CA TYR A 225 6.99 0.46 23.51
C TYR A 225 5.53 0.34 23.91
N ASN A 226 5.12 -0.75 24.57
CA ASN A 226 3.76 -0.93 25.06
C ASN A 226 3.40 0.04 26.19
N ALA A 227 4.35 0.47 27.03
CA ALA A 227 4.10 1.44 28.10
C ALA A 227 3.93 2.85 27.53
N VAL A 228 4.79 3.24 26.58
CA VAL A 228 4.70 4.49 25.84
C VAL A 228 3.42 4.50 25.00
N THR A 229 3.14 3.43 24.25
CA THR A 229 1.94 3.33 23.42
C THR A 229 0.67 3.14 24.22
N ARG A 230 0.60 2.38 25.33
CA ARG A 230 -0.61 2.29 26.16
C ARG A 230 -0.88 3.56 26.99
N GLY A 231 0.16 4.33 27.30
CA GLY A 231 0.06 5.61 28.00
C GLY A 231 -0.30 6.78 27.09
N LEU A 232 0.28 6.84 25.87
CA LEU A 232 0.01 7.87 24.85
C LEU A 232 -1.15 7.54 23.91
N LEU A 233 -1.35 6.26 23.62
CA LEU A 233 -2.48 5.75 22.86
C LEU A 233 -3.32 4.98 23.87
N ARG A 234 -4.28 5.67 24.49
CA ARG A 234 -5.40 4.98 25.13
C ARG A 234 -6.25 4.33 24.01
N THR A 235 -5.67 3.45 23.20
CA THR A 235 -6.33 2.51 22.30
C THR A 235 -7.01 1.49 23.18
N ARG A 236 -8.15 1.91 23.74
CA ARG A 236 -9.22 0.98 24.03
C ARG A 236 -9.78 0.63 22.67
N ASP A 237 -9.20 -0.38 22.03
CA ASP A 237 -9.76 -1.14 20.92
C ASP A 237 -8.73 -2.22 20.56
N GLY A 238 -9.12 -3.48 20.68
CA GLY A 238 -8.38 -4.54 20.02
C GLY A 238 -8.36 -4.19 18.54
N GLU A 239 -7.16 -4.08 17.95
CA GLU A 239 -7.00 -3.72 16.54
C GLU A 239 -7.96 -4.56 15.69
N ALA A 240 -8.73 -3.91 14.82
CA ALA A 240 -9.73 -4.59 14.02
C ALA A 240 -9.07 -5.71 13.22
N ARG A 241 -9.44 -6.94 13.58
CA ARG A 241 -8.78 -8.17 13.16
C ARG A 241 -9.88 -9.16 12.85
N ARG A 242 -9.72 -9.92 11.77
CA ARG A 242 -10.71 -10.95 11.42
C ARG A 242 -10.86 -11.91 12.60
N PRO A 243 -12.06 -12.34 13.00
CA PRO A 243 -12.20 -13.37 14.03
C PRO A 243 -11.46 -14.66 13.63
N SER A 244 -10.94 -15.41 14.59
CA SER A 244 -10.26 -16.69 14.28
C SER A 244 -11.19 -17.77 13.74
N SER A 245 -12.49 -17.64 14.03
CA SER A 245 -13.58 -18.48 13.52
C SER A 245 -13.96 -18.15 12.07
N GLY A 246 -13.65 -16.94 11.57
CA GLY A 246 -14.09 -16.47 10.26
C GLY A 246 -15.24 -15.44 10.37
N PRO A 247 -16.09 -15.31 9.34
CA PRO A 247 -16.04 -16.03 8.06
C PRO A 247 -14.72 -15.77 7.31
N TRP A 248 -14.30 -16.73 6.47
CA TRP A 248 -13.11 -16.59 5.60
C TRP A 248 -13.56 -16.11 4.21
N PRO A 249 -12.72 -15.32 3.51
CA PRO A 249 -13.07 -14.84 2.18
C PRO A 249 -13.20 -16.01 1.20
N ALA A 250 -14.10 -15.86 0.22
CA ALA A 250 -14.15 -16.76 -0.92
C ALA A 250 -12.94 -16.51 -1.83
N TRP A 251 -12.41 -17.57 -2.45
CA TRP A 251 -11.31 -17.44 -3.40
C TRP A 251 -11.85 -17.24 -4.81
N SER A 252 -11.36 -16.21 -5.50
CA SER A 252 -11.69 -15.92 -6.90
C SER A 252 -10.50 -16.23 -7.82
N ASP A 253 -10.74 -16.14 -9.12
CA ASP A 253 -9.68 -16.29 -10.11
C ASP A 253 -8.54 -15.27 -9.89
N PRO A 254 -7.30 -15.62 -10.27
CA PRO A 254 -6.16 -14.71 -10.19
C PRO A 254 -6.42 -13.42 -10.98
N VAL A 255 -5.97 -12.28 -10.46
CA VAL A 255 -6.09 -10.99 -11.18
C VAL A 255 -5.15 -10.93 -12.38
N GLY A 256 -4.02 -11.66 -12.33
CA GLY A 256 -3.01 -11.62 -13.38
C GLY A 256 -2.13 -10.36 -13.32
N PRO A 257 -0.99 -10.35 -14.03
CA PRO A 257 0.04 -9.32 -13.91
C PRO A 257 -0.52 -7.91 -14.11
N ASP A 258 0.17 -6.90 -13.58
CA ASP A 258 -0.13 -5.52 -13.95
C ASP A 258 -0.03 -5.40 -15.48
N ALA A 259 -1.01 -4.73 -16.11
CA ALA A 259 -0.88 -4.40 -17.53
C ALA A 259 0.43 -3.62 -17.69
N PRO A 260 1.31 -3.98 -18.65
CA PRO A 260 2.53 -3.22 -18.88
C PRO A 260 2.13 -1.77 -19.07
N ALA A 261 2.76 -0.87 -18.31
CA ALA A 261 2.53 0.56 -18.45
C ALA A 261 2.66 0.88 -19.93
N ALA A 262 1.54 1.19 -20.59
CA ALA A 262 1.56 1.54 -22.00
C ALA A 262 2.60 2.65 -22.13
N ILE A 263 3.69 2.35 -22.84
CA ILE A 263 4.62 3.39 -23.27
C ILE A 263 3.71 4.38 -23.98
N ARG A 264 3.51 5.55 -23.38
CA ARG A 264 2.77 6.64 -24.02
C ARG A 264 3.60 7.03 -25.23
N GLY A 265 3.32 6.35 -26.34
CA GLY A 265 3.83 6.68 -27.66
C GLY A 265 3.46 8.12 -27.95
N CYS A 266 4.45 8.86 -28.43
CA CYS A 266 4.29 10.21 -28.93
C CYS A 266 3.07 10.29 -29.87
N PRO A 267 2.24 11.34 -29.79
CA PRO A 267 1.21 11.56 -30.78
C PRO A 267 1.88 12.09 -32.05
N GLY A 268 1.94 11.29 -33.11
CA GLY A 268 2.37 11.77 -34.42
C GLY A 268 2.96 10.69 -35.30
N GLY A 269 2.12 10.04 -36.10
CA GLY A 269 2.54 9.11 -37.13
C GLY A 269 1.36 8.35 -37.70
N THR A 270 0.58 9.01 -38.56
CA THR A 270 -0.43 8.35 -39.40
C THR A 270 0.22 7.28 -40.28
N PRO A 271 -0.41 6.10 -40.47
CA PRO A 271 -0.02 5.20 -41.53
C PRO A 271 -0.68 5.69 -42.83
N SER A 272 0.07 6.39 -43.67
CA SER A 272 -0.36 6.69 -45.04
C SER A 272 0.55 6.01 -46.04
N ALA A 273 -0.09 5.26 -46.92
CA ALA A 273 0.46 4.49 -48.01
C ALA A 273 1.34 5.32 -48.96
N CYS A 274 2.39 4.69 -49.49
CA CYS A 274 2.92 4.97 -50.83
C CYS A 274 3.20 3.64 -51.51
N ALA A 275 2.40 3.36 -52.53
CA ALA A 275 2.63 2.37 -53.56
C ALA A 275 3.57 2.94 -54.63
N GLY A 276 4.22 2.05 -55.38
CA GLY A 276 5.05 2.35 -56.56
C GLY A 276 6.54 2.29 -56.21
N GLY A 277 7.33 1.30 -56.62
CA GLY A 277 7.30 0.52 -57.84
C GLY A 277 8.48 0.96 -58.69
N ASP A 278 9.56 0.18 -58.71
CA ASP A 278 10.40 0.14 -59.90
C ASP A 278 11.12 -1.21 -60.07
N ARG A 279 11.25 -1.58 -61.34
CA ARG A 279 11.72 -2.86 -61.88
C ARG A 279 13.21 -2.78 -62.20
N GLY A 280 13.85 -3.95 -62.28
CA GLY A 280 15.14 -4.16 -62.96
C GLY A 280 16.03 -5.06 -62.12
N GLY A 281 16.11 -6.37 -62.38
CA GLY A 281 17.03 -6.95 -63.37
C GLY A 281 18.40 -7.20 -62.68
N ALA A 282 19.06 -8.35 -62.71
CA ALA A 282 18.91 -9.58 -63.45
C ALA A 282 19.71 -10.71 -62.76
N ARG A 283 19.21 -11.94 -62.92
CA ARG A 283 19.88 -13.23 -63.24
C ARG A 283 21.27 -13.61 -62.65
N ARG A 284 21.32 -14.93 -62.36
CA ARG A 284 22.46 -15.89 -62.25
C ARG A 284 23.01 -16.02 -60.82
N GLY A 285 23.23 -17.22 -60.27
CA GLY A 285 23.19 -18.56 -60.82
C GLY A 285 23.23 -19.62 -59.71
N ALA A 286 22.80 -20.81 -60.09
CA ALA A 286 22.73 -22.01 -59.28
C ALA A 286 24.09 -22.47 -58.73
N ARG A 287 24.07 -23.16 -57.59
CA ARG A 287 24.73 -24.46 -57.38
C ARG A 287 24.11 -25.15 -56.16
N GLY A 288 23.52 -26.31 -56.42
CA GLY A 288 23.04 -27.25 -55.42
C GLY A 288 24.18 -28.09 -54.81
N PRO A 289 23.83 -29.12 -54.03
CA PRO A 289 24.65 -29.64 -52.94
C PRO A 289 25.55 -30.80 -53.37
N SER A 290 26.62 -31.02 -52.62
CA SER A 290 27.40 -32.26 -52.64
C SER A 290 27.52 -32.76 -51.21
N GLY A 291 26.82 -33.86 -50.91
CA GLY A 291 27.23 -34.81 -49.86
C GLY A 291 28.38 -35.70 -50.39
N PRO A 292 28.60 -36.92 -49.87
CA PRO A 292 27.88 -37.64 -48.79
C PRO A 292 28.38 -37.33 -47.37
#